data_AF-A0A8T4HRD8-F1
#
_entry.id   AF-A0A8T4HRD8-F1
#
_cell.length_a   1.000
_cell.length_b   1.000
_cell.length_c   1.000
_cell.angle_alpha   90.00
_cell.angle_beta   90.00
_cell.angle_gamma   90.00
#
_symmetry.space_group_name_H-M   'P 1'
#
loop_
_entity.id
_entity.type
_entity.pdbx_description
1 polymer ?
#
loop_
_entity_poly.entity_id
_entity_poly.type
_entity_poly.pdbx_seq_one_letter_code
_entity_poly.pdbx_strand_id
1 'polypeptide(L)'
;MSAATGFVRTSVATECPRRRAVPPAEAAASPTETGTRATEHARVDAVGTEGSAESEDPVESAESADAEREQLAARVEELSAEVGQLRQALETRPVIDQARGMVMALAPCDADTAWQVLVRVSQHSNVKLRSVAAALVAGAEGTPVPKPVRKNLAAALHGVRTTRG
;
A
#
# COMPACT_ATOMS: atom_id res chain seq x y z
N MET A 1 -20.20 -67.28 -6.10
CA MET A 1 -20.13 -65.93 -6.71
C MET A 1 -20.33 -64.90 -5.60
N SER A 2 -19.26 -64.28 -5.10
CA SER A 2 -19.34 -63.04 -4.31
C SER A 2 -17.93 -62.43 -4.29
N ALA A 3 -17.72 -61.37 -5.07
CA ALA A 3 -16.46 -60.64 -5.12
C ALA A 3 -16.59 -59.42 -4.22
N ALA A 4 -15.83 -59.40 -3.13
CA ALA A 4 -15.66 -58.23 -2.29
C ALA A 4 -14.61 -57.31 -2.94
N THR A 5 -15.06 -56.24 -3.56
CA THR A 5 -14.17 -55.19 -4.09
C THR A 5 -13.78 -54.25 -2.95
N GLY A 6 -12.59 -54.46 -2.39
CA GLY A 6 -11.98 -53.55 -1.42
C GLY A 6 -11.51 -52.25 -2.09
N PHE A 7 -12.02 -51.12 -1.62
CA PHE A 7 -11.58 -49.79 -2.04
C PHE A 7 -10.37 -49.37 -1.19
N VAL A 8 -9.19 -49.31 -1.80
CA VAL A 8 -7.97 -48.83 -1.16
C VAL A 8 -8.01 -47.29 -1.12
N ARG A 9 -8.23 -46.72 0.07
CA ARG A 9 -8.02 -45.29 0.31
C ARG A 9 -6.52 -45.02 0.36
N THR A 10 -5.94 -44.52 -0.72
CA THR A 10 -4.60 -43.90 -0.67
C THR A 10 -4.73 -42.50 -0.08
N SER A 11 -4.45 -42.39 1.21
CA SER A 11 -4.26 -41.13 1.92
C SER A 11 -2.89 -40.56 1.54
N VAL A 12 -2.83 -39.67 0.56
CA VAL A 12 -1.64 -38.83 0.35
C VAL A 12 -1.73 -37.68 1.33
N ALA A 13 -1.08 -37.83 2.48
CA ALA A 13 -0.77 -36.73 3.37
C ALA A 13 0.30 -35.86 2.71
N THR A 14 -0.11 -34.82 2.00
CA THR A 14 0.81 -33.73 1.64
C THR A 14 1.05 -32.89 2.90
N GLU A 15 2.20 -33.13 3.54
CA GLU A 15 2.74 -32.26 4.58
C GLU A 15 2.90 -30.83 4.03
N CYS A 16 2.13 -29.90 4.58
CA CYS A 16 2.37 -28.47 4.39
C CYS A 16 3.70 -28.08 5.05
N PRO A 17 4.64 -27.43 4.36
CA PRO A 17 5.82 -26.87 5.02
C PRO A 17 5.36 -25.80 6.01
N ARG A 18 5.77 -25.96 7.28
CA ARG A 18 5.44 -25.06 8.38
C ARG A 18 5.88 -23.63 8.03
N ARG A 19 4.90 -22.72 7.99
CA ARG A 19 5.10 -21.27 7.81
C ARG A 19 5.92 -20.76 9.00
N ARG A 20 7.11 -20.21 8.76
CA ARG A 20 7.89 -19.48 9.76
C ARG A 20 7.03 -18.30 10.23
N ALA A 21 6.69 -18.28 11.52
CA ALA A 21 6.06 -17.13 12.13
C ALA A 21 7.03 -15.94 12.04
N VAL A 22 6.60 -14.86 11.40
CA VAL A 22 7.25 -13.56 11.49
C VAL A 22 6.63 -12.90 12.73
N PRO A 23 7.40 -12.53 13.77
CA PRO A 23 6.85 -11.83 14.91
C PRO A 23 6.31 -10.46 14.47
N PRO A 24 5.25 -9.94 15.12
CA PRO A 24 4.77 -8.60 14.85
C PRO A 24 5.87 -7.59 15.16
N ALA A 25 6.05 -6.64 14.24
CA ALA A 25 6.93 -5.49 14.42
C ALA A 25 6.47 -4.72 15.68
N GLU A 26 7.31 -4.73 16.71
CA GLU A 26 7.10 -3.91 17.89
C GLU A 26 7.17 -2.43 17.50
N ALA A 27 6.04 -1.75 17.67
CA ALA A 27 5.96 -0.32 17.73
C ALA A 27 6.37 0.16 19.14
N ALA A 28 6.98 1.34 19.15
CA ALA A 28 7.21 2.24 20.29
C ALA A 28 8.50 2.05 21.12
N ALA A 29 9.53 2.82 20.75
CA ALA A 29 10.37 3.56 21.70
C ALA A 29 11.10 4.73 20.98
N SER A 30 10.57 5.94 21.11
CA SER A 30 11.36 7.17 21.29
C SER A 30 11.24 7.50 22.79
N PRO A 31 12.24 8.03 23.53
CA PRO A 31 13.14 9.15 23.20
C PRO A 31 14.62 8.84 23.56
N THR A 32 15.64 9.64 23.30
CA THR A 32 15.99 10.91 23.98
C THR A 32 17.14 11.62 23.29
N GLU A 33 17.05 12.95 23.30
CA GLU A 33 18.17 13.88 23.14
C GLU A 33 19.38 13.49 24.00
N THR A 34 20.59 13.72 23.50
CA THR A 34 21.73 14.38 24.19
C THR A 34 22.96 14.21 23.30
N GLY A 35 23.35 15.29 22.62
CA GLY A 35 24.47 15.30 21.70
C GLY A 35 24.96 16.72 21.45
N THR A 36 25.18 17.46 22.53
CA THR A 36 25.92 18.71 22.58
C THR A 36 27.20 18.61 21.75
N ARG A 37 27.26 19.31 20.61
CA ARG A 37 28.55 19.66 20.00
C ARG A 37 28.75 21.15 20.14
N ALA A 38 29.72 21.45 20.98
CA ALA A 38 30.21 22.76 21.35
C ALA A 38 30.25 23.75 20.19
N THR A 39 29.62 24.89 20.43
CA THR A 39 29.99 26.18 19.88
C THR A 39 31.42 26.51 20.35
N GLU A 40 32.36 26.61 19.42
CA GLU A 40 33.58 27.37 19.62
C GLU A 40 33.50 28.58 18.70
N HIS A 41 33.16 29.74 19.29
CA HIS A 41 33.74 31.04 18.97
C HIS A 41 33.24 32.04 20.03
N ALA A 42 34.03 32.17 21.09
CA ALA A 42 33.95 33.31 21.99
C ALA A 42 35.37 33.82 22.22
N ARG A 43 35.66 34.97 21.63
CA ARG A 43 36.56 35.97 22.22
C ARG A 43 35.93 37.34 22.03
N VAL A 44 35.28 37.79 23.09
CA VAL A 44 35.11 39.20 23.44
C VAL A 44 36.45 39.62 24.09
N ASP A 45 36.96 40.83 23.92
CA ASP A 45 36.41 42.01 24.57
C ASP A 45 36.54 43.31 23.75
N ALA A 46 35.58 44.18 24.04
CA ALA A 46 35.39 45.51 23.51
C ALA A 46 36.42 46.53 24.05
N VAL A 47 36.71 47.56 23.23
CA VAL A 47 36.95 48.90 23.76
C VAL A 47 36.10 49.87 22.95
N GLY A 48 35.34 50.69 23.67
CA GLY A 48 34.23 51.46 23.13
C GLY A 48 34.64 52.67 22.30
N THR A 49 33.64 53.24 21.64
CA THR A 49 33.52 54.68 21.45
C THR A 49 32.04 54.99 21.29
N GLU A 50 31.60 55.91 22.13
CA GLU A 50 30.26 56.40 22.28
C GLU A 50 29.83 57.13 21.00
N GLY A 51 28.64 56.80 20.52
CA GLY A 51 28.01 57.46 19.38
C GLY A 51 26.51 57.49 19.63
N SER A 52 26.07 58.53 20.33
CA SER A 52 24.65 58.91 20.37
C SER A 52 24.21 59.27 18.95
N ALA A 53 23.07 58.74 18.52
CA ALA A 53 21.96 59.49 17.94
C ALA A 53 21.05 58.56 17.10
N GLU A 54 19.79 58.52 17.53
CA GLU A 54 18.58 58.56 16.70
C GLU A 54 18.29 57.35 15.78
N SER A 55 17.17 56.66 16.12
CA SER A 55 16.12 56.06 15.26
C SER A 55 16.58 55.24 14.04
N GLU A 56 16.09 54.01 13.82
CA GLU A 56 14.74 53.73 13.29
C GLU A 56 14.25 52.31 13.66
N ASP A 57 12.94 52.12 13.58
CA ASP A 57 12.13 51.00 14.10
C ASP A 57 12.53 49.56 13.67
N PRO A 58 12.58 48.54 14.57
CA PRO A 58 12.84 47.14 14.19
C PRO A 58 11.60 46.32 13.78
N VAL A 59 10.41 46.92 13.66
CA VAL A 59 9.14 46.17 13.48
C VAL A 59 8.96 45.58 12.07
N GLU A 60 9.58 46.16 11.04
CA GLU A 60 9.37 45.73 9.64
C GLU A 60 10.00 44.36 9.31
N SER A 61 11.03 43.95 10.06
CA SER A 61 11.71 42.64 9.89
C SER A 61 10.95 41.48 10.55
N ALA A 62 10.14 41.76 11.58
CA ALA A 62 9.34 40.74 12.27
C ALA A 62 8.02 40.48 11.54
N GLU A 63 7.36 41.55 11.06
CA GLU A 63 6.13 41.45 10.28
C GLU A 63 6.34 40.74 8.94
N SER A 64 7.49 40.95 8.28
CA SER A 64 7.87 40.21 7.08
C SER A 64 8.14 38.73 7.35
N ALA A 65 8.79 38.39 8.46
CA ALA A 65 9.03 37.00 8.86
C ALA A 65 7.73 36.25 9.22
N ASP A 66 6.76 36.92 9.84
CA ASP A 66 5.44 36.34 10.14
C ASP A 66 4.61 36.15 8.86
N ALA A 67 4.67 37.10 7.93
CA ALA A 67 4.03 36.97 6.61
C ALA A 67 4.64 35.83 5.77
N GLU A 68 5.96 35.66 5.80
CA GLU A 68 6.65 34.55 5.13
C GLU A 68 6.26 33.19 5.75
N ARG A 69 6.17 33.11 7.08
CA ARG A 69 5.74 31.89 7.78
C ARG A 69 4.30 31.51 7.43
N GLU A 70 3.41 32.49 7.36
CA GLU A 70 2.01 32.27 6.97
C GLU A 70 1.90 31.77 5.53
N GLN A 71 2.68 32.35 4.61
CA GLN A 71 2.73 31.88 3.22
C GLN A 71 3.27 30.46 3.11
N LEU A 72 4.32 30.13 3.87
CA LEU A 72 4.85 28.77 3.94
C LEU A 72 3.83 27.79 4.52
N ALA A 73 3.10 28.18 5.57
CA ALA A 73 2.05 27.36 6.17
C ALA A 73 0.91 27.09 5.18
N ALA A 74 0.43 28.12 4.48
CA ALA A 74 -0.58 27.97 3.43
C ALA A 74 -0.12 27.04 2.30
N ARG A 75 1.15 27.17 1.89
CA ARG A 75 1.73 26.29 0.86
C ARG A 75 1.89 24.85 1.32
N VAL A 76 2.26 24.63 2.59
CA VAL A 76 2.34 23.29 3.19
C VAL A 76 0.96 22.65 3.25
N GLU A 77 -0.07 23.39 3.62
CA GLU A 77 -1.45 22.87 3.68
C GLU A 77 -1.96 22.47 2.29
N GLU A 78 -1.76 23.32 1.28
CA GLU A 78 -2.12 23.04 -0.12
C GLU A 78 -1.47 21.74 -0.63
N LEU A 79 -0.15 21.61 -0.45
CA LEU A 79 0.61 20.43 -0.85
C LEU A 79 0.19 19.18 -0.06
N SER A 80 -0.14 19.33 1.22
CA SER A 80 -0.60 18.22 2.07
C SER A 80 -1.97 17.72 1.62
N ALA A 81 -2.87 18.62 1.22
CA ALA A 81 -4.17 18.27 0.65
C ALA A 81 -4.01 17.54 -0.70
N GLU A 82 -3.14 18.02 -1.59
CA GLU A 82 -2.86 17.36 -2.88
C GLU A 82 -2.29 15.95 -2.67
N VAL A 83 -1.30 15.81 -1.79
CA VAL A 83 -0.73 14.50 -1.43
C VAL A 83 -1.80 13.58 -0.85
N GLY A 84 -2.72 14.09 -0.03
CA GLY A 84 -3.85 13.34 0.50
C GLY A 84 -4.75 12.78 -0.60
N GLN A 85 -5.14 13.64 -1.57
CA GLN A 85 -5.98 13.23 -2.70
C GLN A 85 -5.29 12.20 -3.59
N LEU A 86 -3.99 12.36 -3.85
CA LEU A 86 -3.19 11.39 -4.63
C LEU A 86 -3.05 10.06 -3.90
N ARG A 87 -2.77 10.07 -2.60
CA ARG A 87 -2.71 8.84 -1.77
C ARG A 87 -4.05 8.11 -1.79
N GLN A 88 -5.16 8.83 -1.65
CA GLN A 88 -6.50 8.25 -1.76
C GLN A 88 -6.76 7.65 -3.15
N ALA A 89 -6.35 8.32 -4.22
CA ALA A 89 -6.46 7.78 -5.58
C ALA A 89 -5.65 6.48 -5.74
N LEU A 90 -4.44 6.41 -5.18
CA LEU A 90 -3.60 5.22 -5.17
C LEU A 90 -4.19 4.07 -4.36
N GLU A 91 -4.93 4.36 -3.28
CA GLU A 91 -5.61 3.35 -2.45
C GLU A 91 -6.82 2.69 -3.14
N THR A 92 -7.42 3.31 -4.16
CA THR A 92 -8.64 2.79 -4.82
C THR A 92 -8.39 1.82 -5.98
N ARG A 93 -7.18 1.78 -6.54
CA ARG A 93 -6.75 0.85 -7.60
C ARG A 93 -5.97 -0.44 -7.22
N PRO A 94 -5.50 -0.72 -5.98
CA PRO A 94 -4.61 -1.86 -5.73
C PRO A 94 -5.28 -3.21 -5.93
N VAL A 95 -6.52 -3.37 -5.48
CA VAL A 95 -7.13 -4.71 -5.36
C VAL A 95 -7.46 -5.33 -6.73
N ILE A 96 -7.88 -4.51 -7.69
CA ILE A 96 -8.22 -4.95 -9.04
C ILE A 96 -6.95 -5.32 -9.81
N ASP A 97 -5.90 -4.50 -9.69
CA ASP A 97 -4.64 -4.75 -10.38
C ASP A 97 -3.87 -5.93 -9.75
N GLN A 98 -3.97 -6.12 -8.43
CA GLN A 98 -3.50 -7.35 -7.77
C GLN A 98 -4.24 -8.58 -8.31
N ALA A 99 -5.57 -8.55 -8.35
CA ALA A 99 -6.35 -9.66 -8.89
C ALA A 99 -6.01 -9.95 -10.37
N ARG A 100 -5.75 -8.89 -11.16
CA ARG A 100 -5.29 -9.03 -12.55
C ARG A 100 -3.95 -9.75 -12.63
N GLY A 101 -2.96 -9.34 -11.82
CA GLY A 101 -1.67 -10.01 -11.72
C GLY A 101 -1.79 -11.47 -11.27
N MET A 102 -2.69 -11.76 -10.33
CA MET A 102 -2.98 -13.14 -9.90
C MET A 102 -3.54 -13.98 -11.06
N VAL A 103 -4.45 -13.44 -11.87
CA VAL A 103 -4.99 -14.14 -13.04
C VAL A 103 -3.89 -14.42 -14.06
N MET A 104 -3.01 -13.45 -14.34
CA MET A 104 -1.85 -13.63 -15.22
C MET A 104 -0.92 -14.75 -14.73
N ALA A 105 -0.73 -14.87 -13.41
CA ALA A 105 0.05 -15.95 -12.81
C ALA A 105 -0.64 -17.33 -12.90
N LEU A 106 -1.97 -17.36 -12.73
CA LEU A 106 -2.75 -18.61 -12.76
C LEU A 106 -2.96 -19.15 -14.19
N ALA A 107 -3.12 -18.27 -15.16
CA ALA A 107 -3.17 -18.61 -16.58
C ALA A 107 -2.27 -17.63 -17.32
N PRO A 108 -1.08 -18.05 -17.77
CA PRO A 108 -0.15 -17.17 -18.48
C PRO A 108 -0.88 -16.48 -19.64
N CYS A 109 -1.11 -15.18 -19.50
CA CYS A 109 -1.77 -14.32 -20.48
C CYS A 109 -1.34 -12.87 -20.24
N ASP A 110 -1.62 -12.00 -21.21
CA ASP A 110 -1.36 -10.56 -21.07
C ASP A 110 -2.38 -9.89 -20.13
N ALA A 111 -2.10 -8.63 -19.79
CA ALA A 111 -2.91 -7.85 -18.87
C ALA A 111 -4.35 -7.62 -19.39
N ASP A 112 -4.53 -7.51 -20.69
CA ASP A 112 -5.83 -7.29 -21.33
C ASP A 112 -6.70 -8.54 -21.25
N THR A 113 -6.13 -9.70 -21.55
CA THR A 113 -6.81 -11.00 -21.39
C THR A 113 -7.18 -11.25 -19.93
N ALA A 114 -6.26 -10.97 -19.00
CA ALA A 114 -6.54 -11.10 -17.57
C ALA A 114 -7.68 -10.17 -17.10
N TRP A 115 -7.73 -8.94 -17.61
CA TRP A 115 -8.84 -8.02 -17.38
C TRP A 115 -10.16 -8.60 -17.89
N GLN A 116 -10.17 -9.12 -19.12
CA GLN A 116 -11.38 -9.74 -19.70
C GLN A 116 -11.85 -10.97 -18.92
N VAL A 117 -10.92 -11.76 -18.34
CA VAL A 117 -11.27 -12.84 -17.43
C VAL A 117 -11.99 -12.31 -16.20
N LEU A 118 -11.48 -11.27 -15.54
CA LEU A 118 -12.13 -10.68 -14.36
C LEU A 118 -13.53 -10.13 -14.69
N VAL A 119 -13.66 -9.44 -15.84
CA VAL A 119 -14.95 -8.92 -16.34
C VAL A 119 -15.93 -10.08 -16.59
N ARG A 120 -15.49 -11.15 -17.27
CA ARG A 120 -16.29 -12.34 -17.54
C ARG A 120 -16.75 -13.03 -16.25
N VAL A 121 -15.87 -13.15 -15.26
CA VAL A 121 -16.21 -13.73 -13.95
C VAL A 121 -17.24 -12.86 -13.23
N SER A 122 -17.05 -11.54 -13.23
CA SER A 122 -17.99 -10.60 -12.62
C SER A 122 -19.40 -10.72 -13.23
N GLN A 123 -19.49 -10.73 -14.55
CA GLN A 123 -20.76 -10.87 -15.26
C GLN A 123 -21.45 -12.21 -14.97
N HIS A 124 -20.72 -13.33 -15.13
CA HIS A 124 -21.32 -14.67 -14.93
C HIS A 124 -21.58 -15.04 -13.47
N SER A 125 -20.94 -14.35 -12.52
CA SER A 125 -21.25 -14.51 -11.09
C SER A 125 -22.28 -13.51 -10.57
N ASN A 126 -22.65 -12.49 -11.38
CA ASN A 126 -23.46 -11.34 -10.95
C ASN A 126 -22.91 -10.65 -9.68
N VAL A 127 -21.58 -10.52 -9.60
CA VAL A 127 -20.86 -9.87 -8.49
C VAL A 127 -20.09 -8.70 -9.04
N LYS A 128 -20.13 -7.55 -8.35
CA LYS A 128 -19.35 -6.36 -8.72
C LYS A 128 -17.87 -6.71 -8.89
N LEU A 129 -17.24 -6.23 -9.96
CA LEU A 129 -15.84 -6.54 -10.28
C LEU A 129 -14.88 -6.26 -9.12
N ARG A 130 -15.05 -5.14 -8.40
CA ARG A 130 -14.27 -4.84 -7.18
C ARG A 130 -14.37 -5.92 -6.11
N SER A 131 -15.56 -6.51 -5.94
CA SER A 131 -15.82 -7.56 -4.95
C SER A 131 -15.28 -8.90 -5.43
N VAL A 132 -15.31 -9.18 -6.74
CA VAL A 132 -14.59 -10.32 -7.33
C VAL A 132 -13.10 -10.20 -7.04
N ALA A 133 -12.49 -9.06 -7.35
CA ALA A 133 -11.07 -8.82 -7.11
C ALA A 133 -10.70 -8.98 -5.62
N ALA A 134 -11.47 -8.36 -4.73
CA ALA A 134 -11.26 -8.50 -3.28
C ALA A 134 -11.40 -9.96 -2.82
N ALA A 135 -12.37 -10.71 -3.36
CA ALA A 135 -12.54 -12.12 -3.03
C ALA A 135 -11.36 -12.98 -3.53
N LEU A 136 -10.76 -12.65 -4.68
CA LEU A 136 -9.57 -13.32 -5.17
C LEU A 136 -8.37 -13.07 -4.25
N VAL A 137 -8.12 -11.82 -3.88
CA VAL A 137 -7.01 -11.44 -2.99
C VAL A 137 -7.17 -12.10 -1.61
N ALA A 138 -8.35 -11.97 -0.99
CA ALA A 138 -8.66 -12.64 0.26
C ALA A 138 -8.54 -14.17 0.14
N GLY A 139 -8.85 -14.72 -1.03
CA GLY A 139 -8.62 -16.11 -1.42
C GLY A 139 -7.19 -16.57 -1.27
N ALA A 140 -6.24 -15.76 -1.73
CA ALA A 140 -4.80 -16.04 -1.59
C ALA A 140 -4.31 -15.93 -0.13
N GLU A 141 -5.01 -15.15 0.70
CA GLU A 141 -4.73 -15.01 2.13
C GLU A 141 -5.38 -16.12 2.98
N GLY A 142 -6.11 -17.06 2.36
CA GLY A 142 -6.75 -18.19 3.03
C GLY A 142 -8.24 -18.02 3.32
N THR A 143 -8.85 -16.89 2.94
CA THR A 143 -10.30 -16.69 3.08
C THR A 143 -11.05 -17.42 1.96
N PRO A 144 -12.12 -18.20 2.24
CA PRO A 144 -12.86 -18.90 1.20
C PRO A 144 -13.50 -17.95 0.17
N VAL A 145 -13.12 -18.09 -1.10
CA VAL A 145 -13.75 -17.38 -2.22
C VAL A 145 -15.22 -17.83 -2.36
N PRO A 146 -16.18 -16.93 -2.63
CA PRO A 146 -17.57 -17.31 -2.89
C PRO A 146 -17.69 -18.34 -4.03
N LYS A 147 -18.54 -19.35 -3.84
CA LYS A 147 -18.78 -20.43 -4.81
C LYS A 147 -19.02 -19.94 -6.26
N PRO A 148 -19.91 -18.95 -6.52
CA PRO A 148 -20.16 -18.49 -7.89
C PRO A 148 -18.93 -17.85 -8.54
N VAL A 149 -18.12 -17.11 -7.76
CA VAL A 149 -16.88 -16.51 -8.25
C VAL A 149 -15.85 -17.59 -8.58
N ARG A 150 -15.63 -18.55 -7.68
CA ARG A 150 -14.68 -19.64 -7.91
C ARG A 150 -15.04 -20.51 -9.12
N LYS A 151 -16.32 -20.88 -9.27
CA LYS A 151 -16.79 -21.68 -10.42
C LYS A 151 -16.52 -20.97 -11.74
N ASN A 152 -16.90 -19.70 -11.83
CA ASN A 152 -16.73 -18.91 -13.05
C ASN A 152 -15.26 -18.59 -13.34
N LEU A 153 -14.44 -18.38 -12.31
CA LEU A 153 -13.00 -18.21 -12.45
C LEU A 153 -12.35 -19.46 -13.04
N ALA A 154 -12.67 -20.65 -12.52
CA ALA A 154 -12.16 -21.91 -13.04
C ALA A 154 -12.54 -22.11 -14.53
N ALA A 155 -13.80 -21.83 -14.89
CA ALA A 155 -14.27 -21.91 -16.27
C ALA A 155 -13.55 -20.91 -17.20
N ALA A 156 -13.38 -19.66 -16.74
CA ALA A 156 -12.71 -18.62 -17.53
C ALA A 156 -11.22 -18.93 -17.74
N LEU A 157 -10.51 -19.39 -16.70
CA LEU A 157 -9.10 -19.78 -16.79
C LEU A 157 -8.90 -21.00 -17.69
N HIS A 158 -9.83 -21.97 -17.66
CA HIS A 158 -9.81 -23.09 -18.59
C HIS A 158 -9.89 -22.61 -20.04
N GLY A 159 -10.82 -21.70 -20.35
CA GLY A 159 -10.96 -21.11 -21.67
C GLY A 159 -9.69 -20.44 -22.20
N VAL A 160 -8.98 -19.67 -21.34
CA VAL A 160 -7.71 -19.03 -21.73
C VAL A 160 -6.62 -20.05 -22.05
N ARG A 161 -6.56 -21.15 -21.28
CA ARG A 161 -5.57 -22.21 -21.50
C ARG A 161 -5.85 -23.01 -22.77
N THR A 162 -7.13 -23.21 -23.12
CA THR A 162 -7.53 -23.96 -24.32
C THR A 162 -7.39 -23.16 -25.61
N THR A 163 -7.52 -21.83 -25.59
CA THR A 163 -7.37 -21.00 -26.79
C THR A 163 -5.92 -20.81 -27.25
N ARG A 164 -4.96 -21.22 -26.41
CA ARG A 164 -3.52 -21.08 -26.67
C ARG A 164 -2.84 -22.37 -27.14
N GLY A 165 -3.54 -23.51 -27.04
CA GLY A 165 -3.08 -24.82 -27.55
C GLY A 165 -3.63 -25.07 -28.94
#